data_AF-A0A8C3R3E4-F1
#
_entry.id   AF-A0A8C3R3E4-F1
#
_cell.length_a   1.000
_cell.length_b   1.000
_cell.length_c   1.000
_cell.angle_alpha   90.00
_cell.angle_beta   90.00
_cell.angle_gamma   90.00
#
_symmetry.space_group_name_H-M   'P 1'
#
loop_
_entity.id
_entity.type
_entity.pdbx_description
1 polymer ?
#
loop_
_entity_poly.entity_id
_entity_poly.type
_entity_poly.pdbx_seq_one_letter_code
_entity_poly.pdbx_strand_id
1 'polypeptide(L)'
;MSGSWVLLAAFCLAILHAFFFFLLFLQVLLDFSTGFHVEVKEWDENGMARWKTFRRQKREWIKFAAACREGEDNSKRNPIARIRSDCEEDNPITYSISGVGIDRAPYGIFIVNPRTGEINITSIVDREVTPVFVGGADNRSVYLEPPLELRVRVLDINDNPPVFAQTVFTGSVEESSMDNTLVMKIIATDADEPNHLNSKIAFKIESQEPSGPPMFIMNKYTGELHLANYLDREQHSSYTLVVKASDRDGAADGISSLCSCNVKVIDVNDNFPTLNFHIYIISENSLSSELLRIQALDADEEFTDNWLAEFFFISGNEDNCFEIVTDRATNQGILRKCSCLPPLCCT
;
A
#
# COMPACT_ATOMS: atom_id res chain seq x y z
N MET A 1 -17.10 -7.57 -49.27
CA MET A 1 -16.00 -8.18 -50.07
C MET A 1 -15.61 -7.20 -51.16
N SER A 2 -14.63 -6.34 -50.91
CA SER A 2 -14.03 -5.48 -51.94
C SER A 2 -12.57 -5.27 -51.55
N GLY A 3 -11.71 -6.20 -51.99
CA GLY A 3 -10.25 -6.05 -51.86
C GLY A 3 -9.80 -4.93 -52.80
N SER A 4 -9.14 -3.92 -52.26
CA SER A 4 -8.47 -2.90 -53.08
C SER A 4 -7.14 -3.45 -53.55
N TRP A 5 -7.07 -3.78 -54.84
CA TRP A 5 -5.84 -4.23 -55.50
C TRP A 5 -5.06 -3.00 -55.97
N VAL A 6 -3.79 -2.88 -55.58
CA VAL A 6 -2.87 -1.90 -56.17
C VAL A 6 -1.93 -2.64 -57.10
N LEU A 7 -1.97 -2.31 -58.39
CA LEU A 7 -1.09 -2.87 -59.42
C LEU A 7 0.19 -2.03 -59.47
N LEU A 8 1.31 -2.55 -58.97
CA LEU A 8 2.61 -1.92 -59.18
C LEU A 8 3.32 -2.64 -60.34
N ALA A 9 3.42 -1.96 -61.48
CA ALA A 9 4.29 -2.38 -62.57
C ALA A 9 5.71 -1.87 -62.27
N ALA A 10 6.60 -2.75 -61.80
CA ALA A 10 8.01 -2.41 -61.65
C ALA A 10 8.74 -2.69 -62.98
N PHE A 11 9.21 -1.63 -63.65
CA PHE A 11 10.14 -1.77 -64.78
C PHE A 11 11.56 -2.01 -64.25
N CYS A 12 12.12 -3.19 -64.51
CA CYS A 12 13.54 -3.44 -64.29
C CYS A 12 14.33 -2.78 -65.43
N LEU A 13 15.10 -1.74 -65.14
CA LEU A 13 15.97 -1.08 -66.12
C LEU A 13 17.16 -2.00 -66.42
N ALA A 14 17.22 -2.50 -67.65
CA ALA A 14 18.33 -3.30 -68.15
C ALA A 14 19.62 -2.46 -68.23
N ILE A 15 20.69 -2.92 -67.58
CA ILE A 15 22.06 -2.47 -67.89
C ILE A 15 22.64 -3.41 -68.95
N LEU A 16 22.75 -2.84 -70.16
CA LEU A 16 23.53 -3.22 -71.35
C LEU A 16 24.46 -4.46 -71.25
N HIS A 17 24.21 -5.53 -72.01
CA HIS A 17 24.70 -5.73 -73.39
C HIS A 17 24.28 -7.13 -73.93
N ALA A 18 23.61 -7.11 -75.09
CA ALA A 18 23.47 -8.19 -76.10
C ALA A 18 23.11 -9.62 -75.63
N PHE A 19 21.83 -9.99 -75.78
CA PHE A 19 21.26 -11.19 -76.43
C PHE A 19 19.85 -11.46 -75.86
N PHE A 20 18.85 -11.62 -76.75
CA PHE A 20 17.44 -11.98 -76.49
C PHE A 20 16.75 -11.32 -75.27
N PHE A 21 16.06 -10.21 -75.51
CA PHE A 21 15.16 -9.61 -74.51
C PHE A 21 13.88 -10.44 -74.36
N PHE A 22 13.84 -11.35 -73.38
CA PHE A 22 12.58 -11.75 -72.76
C PHE A 22 12.19 -10.66 -71.75
N LEU A 23 11.18 -9.86 -72.10
CA LEU A 23 10.62 -8.84 -71.21
C LEU A 23 9.81 -9.56 -70.11
N LEU A 24 10.46 -9.87 -68.99
CA LEU A 24 9.79 -10.50 -67.85
C LEU A 24 8.88 -9.45 -67.18
N PHE A 25 7.59 -9.46 -67.50
CA PHE A 25 6.61 -8.60 -66.84
C PHE A 25 6.34 -9.12 -65.41
N LEU A 26 7.00 -8.51 -64.43
CA LEU A 26 6.76 -8.78 -63.01
C LEU A 26 5.50 -8.01 -62.57
N GLN A 27 4.34 -8.68 -62.55
CA GLN A 27 3.09 -8.09 -62.08
C GLN A 27 2.92 -8.42 -60.58
N VAL A 28 3.23 -7.46 -59.70
CA VAL A 28 3.10 -7.61 -58.24
C VAL A 28 1.72 -7.13 -57.78
N LEU A 29 0.93 -8.04 -57.23
CA LEU A 29 -0.34 -7.74 -56.53
C LEU A 29 -0.08 -7.74 -55.02
N LEU A 30 -0.57 -6.72 -54.31
CA LEU A 30 -0.47 -6.59 -52.86
C LEU A 30 -1.86 -6.61 -52.23
N ASP A 31 -2.10 -7.55 -51.31
CA ASP A 31 -3.27 -7.56 -50.42
C ASP A 31 -2.80 -7.34 -48.99
N PHE A 32 -3.47 -6.44 -48.26
CA PHE A 32 -3.12 -6.09 -46.87
C PHE A 32 -4.14 -6.60 -45.85
N SER A 33 -5.19 -7.30 -46.30
CA SER A 33 -6.29 -7.72 -45.44
C SER A 33 -6.01 -9.02 -44.65
N THR A 34 -5.16 -9.91 -45.17
CA THR A 34 -4.86 -11.23 -44.57
C THR A 34 -3.37 -11.57 -44.47
N GLY A 35 -2.49 -10.68 -44.92
CA GLY A 35 -1.03 -10.89 -44.98
C GLY A 35 -0.46 -10.42 -46.31
N PHE A 36 0.84 -10.08 -46.33
CA PHE A 36 1.50 -9.56 -47.52
C PHE A 36 1.79 -10.73 -48.46
N HIS A 37 1.03 -10.91 -49.53
CA HIS A 37 1.42 -11.85 -50.59
C HIS A 37 1.76 -11.09 -51.87
N VAL A 38 2.80 -11.55 -52.55
CA VAL A 38 3.31 -11.06 -53.83
C VAL A 38 3.11 -12.18 -54.83
N GLU A 39 2.21 -12.00 -55.79
CA GLU A 39 2.15 -12.90 -56.94
C GLU A 39 3.12 -12.40 -57.99
N VAL A 40 3.92 -13.31 -58.55
CA VAL A 40 4.84 -13.04 -59.65
C VAL A 40 4.41 -13.88 -60.84
N LYS A 41 4.27 -13.24 -62.00
CA LYS A 41 4.01 -13.94 -63.26
C LYS A 41 5.35 -14.18 -63.97
N GLU A 42 5.82 -15.43 -63.94
CA GLU A 42 6.99 -15.86 -64.69
C GLU A 42 6.55 -16.39 -66.06
N TRP A 43 7.29 -16.06 -67.12
CA TRP A 43 7.06 -16.57 -68.47
C TRP A 43 8.18 -17.54 -68.81
N ASP A 44 7.83 -18.76 -69.25
CA ASP A 44 8.84 -19.70 -69.74
C ASP A 44 9.34 -19.33 -71.15
N GLU A 45 10.42 -19.97 -71.60
CA GLU A 45 11.02 -19.72 -72.94
C GLU A 45 10.05 -19.99 -74.10
N ASN A 46 8.93 -20.68 -73.84
CA ASN A 46 7.88 -20.99 -74.81
C ASN A 46 6.68 -20.00 -74.75
N GLY A 47 6.77 -18.96 -73.92
CA GLY A 47 5.72 -17.95 -73.77
C GLY A 47 4.53 -18.37 -72.91
N MET A 48 4.65 -19.45 -72.13
CA MET A 48 3.63 -19.91 -71.19
C MET A 48 3.83 -19.21 -69.84
N ALA A 49 2.80 -18.51 -69.38
CA ALA A 49 2.84 -17.82 -68.10
C ALA A 49 2.51 -18.76 -66.93
N ARG A 50 3.35 -18.76 -65.90
CA ARG A 50 3.10 -19.40 -64.60
C ARG A 50 3.05 -18.34 -63.51
N TRP A 51 2.02 -18.40 -62.68
CA TRP A 51 1.91 -17.57 -61.49
C TRP A 51 2.61 -18.27 -60.33
N LYS A 52 3.50 -17.53 -59.66
CA LYS A 52 4.18 -17.94 -58.44
C LYS A 52 3.76 -16.99 -57.32
N THR A 53 2.95 -17.49 -56.40
CA THR A 53 2.44 -16.72 -55.26
C THR A 53 3.44 -16.83 -54.11
N PHE A 54 4.14 -15.74 -53.79
CA PHE A 54 4.94 -15.60 -52.57
C PHE A 54 4.03 -15.08 -51.46
N ARG A 55 3.67 -15.92 -50.50
CA ARG A 55 2.87 -15.47 -49.35
C ARG A 55 3.81 -15.20 -48.19
N ARG A 56 3.93 -13.95 -47.77
CA ARG A 56 4.45 -13.63 -46.45
C ARG A 56 3.29 -13.59 -45.49
N GLN A 57 3.21 -14.59 -44.62
CA GLN A 57 2.21 -14.58 -43.55
C GLN A 57 2.53 -13.44 -42.58
N LYS A 58 1.52 -12.68 -42.16
CA LYS A 58 1.70 -11.63 -41.17
C LYS A 58 2.03 -12.28 -39.83
N ARG A 59 3.33 -12.34 -39.49
CA ARG A 59 3.91 -12.55 -38.15
C ARG A 59 2.95 -13.20 -37.15
N GLU A 60 2.69 -14.50 -37.27
CA GLU A 60 2.08 -15.24 -36.17
C GLU A 60 3.17 -15.63 -35.19
N TRP A 61 3.65 -14.65 -34.42
CA TRP A 61 4.24 -14.99 -33.13
C TRP A 61 3.12 -15.66 -32.34
N ILE A 62 3.15 -16.98 -32.17
CA ILE A 62 2.22 -17.70 -31.29
C ILE A 62 2.59 -17.31 -29.85
N LYS A 63 2.12 -16.13 -29.41
CA LYS A 63 2.56 -15.44 -28.21
C LYS A 63 1.75 -15.86 -26.98
N PHE A 64 1.56 -17.17 -26.79
CA PHE A 64 0.99 -17.67 -25.53
C PHE A 64 2.15 -17.96 -24.59
N ALA A 65 2.53 -16.97 -23.78
CA ALA A 65 3.22 -17.27 -22.54
C ALA A 65 2.16 -17.72 -21.54
N ALA A 66 2.18 -19.00 -21.17
CA ALA A 66 1.41 -19.51 -20.05
C ALA A 66 1.85 -18.75 -18.80
N ALA A 67 0.87 -18.24 -18.04
CA ALA A 67 1.15 -17.64 -16.76
C ALA A 67 1.71 -18.73 -15.81
N CYS A 68 2.80 -18.38 -15.12
CA CYS A 68 3.46 -19.27 -14.16
C CYS A 68 2.96 -18.92 -12.77
N ARG A 69 2.49 -19.88 -11.98
CA ARG A 69 2.08 -19.58 -10.61
C ARG A 69 3.30 -19.62 -9.70
N GLU A 70 3.44 -18.68 -8.80
CA GLU A 70 4.57 -18.68 -7.88
C GLU A 70 4.51 -19.81 -6.86
N GLY A 71 5.65 -20.10 -6.22
CA GLY A 71 5.77 -21.12 -5.17
C GLY A 71 5.58 -22.58 -5.64
N GLU A 72 5.10 -22.82 -6.87
CA GLU A 72 4.89 -24.17 -7.42
C GLU A 72 5.88 -24.56 -8.54
N ASP A 73 6.05 -25.87 -8.72
CA ASP A 73 6.82 -26.42 -9.83
C ASP A 73 6.01 -26.35 -11.15
N ASN A 74 6.33 -25.34 -11.95
CA ASN A 74 5.73 -25.12 -13.26
C ASN A 74 6.34 -26.00 -14.37
N SER A 75 7.33 -26.86 -14.08
CA SER A 75 8.03 -27.66 -15.10
C SER A 75 7.10 -28.59 -15.90
N LYS A 76 6.01 -29.04 -15.29
CA LYS A 76 4.95 -29.86 -15.93
C LYS A 76 4.16 -29.09 -16.99
N ARG A 77 4.22 -27.76 -16.98
CA ARG A 77 3.56 -26.88 -17.96
C ARG A 77 4.49 -26.51 -19.12
N ASN A 78 5.72 -27.03 -19.14
CA ASN A 78 6.65 -26.78 -20.23
C ASN A 78 6.13 -27.36 -21.56
N PRO A 79 6.34 -26.66 -22.69
CA PRO A 79 6.95 -25.33 -22.79
C PRO A 79 5.96 -24.22 -22.38
N ILE A 80 6.44 -23.27 -21.56
CA ILE A 80 5.60 -22.16 -21.09
C ILE A 80 5.35 -21.11 -22.17
N ALA A 81 6.24 -21.03 -23.17
CA ALA A 81 6.08 -20.18 -24.33
C ALA A 81 6.79 -20.83 -25.52
N ARG A 82 6.38 -20.49 -26.73
CA ARG A 82 7.10 -20.89 -27.95
C ARG A 82 7.20 -19.69 -28.88
N ILE A 83 8.42 -19.39 -29.33
CA ILE A 83 8.69 -18.40 -30.36
C ILE A 83 8.95 -19.12 -31.68
N ARG A 84 8.41 -18.58 -32.78
CA ARG A 84 8.54 -19.13 -34.13
C ARG A 84 8.61 -17.99 -35.14
N SER A 85 9.51 -18.12 -36.11
CA SER A 85 9.64 -17.24 -37.27
C SER A 85 9.19 -17.98 -38.52
N ASP A 86 8.47 -17.30 -39.42
CA ASP A 86 8.08 -17.84 -40.73
C ASP A 86 9.27 -17.95 -41.70
N CYS A 87 10.36 -17.25 -41.43
CA CYS A 87 11.59 -17.33 -42.22
C CYS A 87 12.37 -18.64 -42.00
N GLU A 88 11.93 -19.50 -41.06
CA GLU A 88 12.55 -20.80 -40.79
C GLU A 88 12.38 -21.81 -41.95
N GLU A 89 11.40 -21.59 -42.84
CA GLU A 89 11.15 -22.44 -44.01
C GLU A 89 12.26 -22.30 -45.06
N ASP A 90 12.81 -21.09 -45.21
CA ASP A 90 13.81 -20.77 -46.21
C ASP A 90 15.24 -20.80 -45.64
N ASN A 91 15.42 -20.61 -44.33
CA ASN A 91 16.73 -20.56 -43.67
C ASN A 91 16.72 -21.22 -42.29
N PRO A 92 17.78 -21.95 -41.89
CA PRO A 92 17.89 -22.45 -40.52
C PRO A 92 18.05 -21.29 -39.53
N ILE A 93 17.08 -21.14 -38.63
CA ILE A 93 17.02 -20.09 -37.59
C ILE A 93 17.53 -20.61 -36.26
N THR A 94 18.29 -19.78 -35.53
CA THR A 94 18.73 -20.07 -34.16
C THR A 94 18.11 -19.09 -33.19
N TYR A 95 17.21 -19.57 -32.34
CA TYR A 95 16.54 -18.74 -31.34
C TYR A 95 17.42 -18.52 -30.11
N SER A 96 17.45 -17.29 -29.61
CA SER A 96 18.09 -16.95 -28.33
C SER A 96 17.16 -16.04 -27.53
N ILE A 97 17.23 -16.11 -26.19
CA ILE A 97 16.50 -15.22 -25.30
C ILE A 97 17.48 -14.45 -24.40
N SER A 98 17.11 -13.23 -24.03
CA SER A 98 17.84 -12.36 -23.09
C SER A 98 16.85 -11.72 -22.14
N GLY A 99 17.22 -11.45 -20.89
CA GLY A 99 16.32 -10.90 -19.89
C GLY A 99 16.60 -11.38 -18.47
N VAL A 100 15.77 -10.86 -17.56
CA VAL A 100 15.69 -11.36 -16.19
C VAL A 100 15.32 -12.85 -16.24
N GLY A 101 16.00 -13.69 -15.47
CA GLY A 101 15.84 -15.14 -15.53
C GLY A 101 16.81 -15.87 -16.45
N ILE A 102 17.59 -15.12 -17.26
CA ILE A 102 18.50 -15.68 -18.28
C ILE A 102 19.90 -15.07 -18.14
N ASP A 103 20.08 -13.83 -18.57
CA ASP A 103 21.35 -13.08 -18.58
C ASP A 103 21.37 -11.92 -17.58
N ARG A 104 20.24 -11.66 -16.91
CA ARG A 104 20.11 -10.73 -15.79
C ARG A 104 19.54 -11.46 -14.57
N ALA A 105 20.02 -11.11 -13.38
CA ALA A 105 19.58 -11.70 -12.12
C ALA A 105 18.09 -11.43 -11.85
N PRO A 106 17.37 -12.36 -11.18
CA PRO A 106 17.77 -13.73 -10.85
C PRO A 106 18.06 -14.60 -12.10
N TYR A 107 19.09 -15.46 -12.06
CA TYR A 107 19.53 -16.26 -13.21
C TYR A 107 18.93 -17.66 -13.21
N GLY A 108 18.88 -18.32 -14.38
CA GLY A 108 18.57 -19.75 -14.49
C GLY A 108 17.09 -20.11 -14.33
N ILE A 109 16.19 -19.15 -14.54
CA ILE A 109 14.74 -19.35 -14.45
C ILE A 109 14.18 -19.87 -15.79
N PHE A 110 14.69 -19.36 -16.92
CA PHE A 110 14.24 -19.75 -18.24
C PHE A 110 15.36 -20.26 -19.11
N ILE A 111 15.04 -21.26 -19.92
CA ILE A 111 15.91 -21.78 -20.98
C ILE A 111 15.12 -21.80 -22.29
N VAL A 112 15.78 -21.45 -23.40
CA VAL A 112 15.22 -21.61 -24.75
C VAL A 112 15.91 -22.74 -25.47
N ASN A 113 15.15 -23.56 -26.19
CA ASN A 113 15.71 -24.47 -27.18
C ASN A 113 16.06 -23.69 -28.45
N PRO A 114 17.36 -23.58 -28.81
CA PRO A 114 17.79 -22.74 -29.93
C PRO A 114 17.29 -23.23 -31.29
N ARG A 115 16.82 -24.48 -31.42
CA ARG A 115 16.29 -25.02 -32.67
C ARG A 115 14.77 -24.96 -32.77
N THR A 116 14.06 -25.18 -31.66
CA THR A 116 12.58 -25.26 -31.66
C THR A 116 11.90 -23.98 -31.21
N GLY A 117 12.64 -23.05 -30.59
CA GLY A 117 12.09 -21.82 -30.04
C GLY A 117 11.20 -22.04 -28.81
N GLU A 118 11.20 -23.24 -28.24
CA GLU A 118 10.47 -23.55 -27.01
C GLU A 118 11.19 -22.96 -25.80
N ILE A 119 10.45 -22.29 -24.94
CA ILE A 119 10.94 -21.67 -23.72
C ILE A 119 10.38 -22.47 -22.54
N ASN A 120 11.29 -23.02 -21.74
CA ASN A 120 10.97 -23.80 -20.57
C ASN A 120 11.34 -23.05 -19.30
N ILE A 121 10.54 -23.24 -18.26
CA ILE A 121 10.86 -22.82 -16.90
C ILE A 121 11.61 -23.93 -16.17
N THR A 122 12.67 -23.57 -15.46
CA THR A 122 13.58 -24.49 -14.75
C THR A 122 13.62 -24.27 -13.24
N SER A 123 13.09 -23.15 -12.76
CA SER A 123 13.10 -22.79 -11.34
C SER A 123 11.73 -22.34 -10.89
N ILE A 124 11.47 -22.51 -9.59
CA ILE A 124 10.30 -21.92 -8.94
C ILE A 124 10.48 -20.40 -8.98
N VAL A 125 9.40 -19.71 -9.27
CA VAL A 125 9.35 -18.24 -9.33
C VAL A 125 8.63 -17.70 -8.10
N ASP A 126 8.97 -16.46 -7.77
CA ASP A 126 8.48 -15.66 -6.66
C ASP A 126 8.11 -14.29 -7.25
N ARG A 127 6.84 -13.89 -7.08
CA ARG A 127 6.24 -12.68 -7.65
C ARG A 127 6.72 -11.45 -6.91
N GLU A 128 6.92 -11.51 -5.60
CA GLU A 128 7.45 -10.42 -4.77
C GLU A 128 8.84 -10.00 -5.24
N VAL A 129 9.63 -10.97 -5.73
CA VAL A 129 10.93 -10.71 -6.34
C VAL A 129 10.79 -10.24 -7.79
N THR A 130 10.00 -10.95 -8.60
CA THR A 130 9.90 -10.71 -10.05
C THR A 130 8.48 -10.95 -10.60
N PRO A 131 7.61 -9.93 -10.68
CA PRO A 131 6.21 -10.12 -11.06
C PRO A 131 6.00 -10.36 -12.57
N VAL A 132 6.91 -9.83 -13.40
CA VAL A 132 6.87 -9.97 -14.86
C VAL A 132 8.28 -10.14 -15.39
N PHE A 133 8.48 -11.19 -16.18
CA PHE A 133 9.73 -11.40 -16.91
C PHE A 133 9.62 -10.85 -18.32
N VAL A 134 10.62 -10.06 -18.73
CA VAL A 134 10.72 -9.49 -20.06
C VAL A 134 11.89 -10.13 -20.80
N GLY A 135 11.59 -10.95 -21.79
CA GLY A 135 12.54 -11.69 -22.62
C GLY A 135 12.66 -11.09 -24.03
N GLY A 136 13.88 -10.85 -24.52
CA GLY A 136 14.18 -10.45 -25.89
C GLY A 136 14.60 -11.66 -26.74
N ALA A 137 13.89 -11.97 -27.82
CA ALA A 137 14.27 -13.04 -28.75
C ALA A 137 15.11 -12.51 -29.93
N ASP A 138 16.27 -13.12 -30.22
CA ASP A 138 17.13 -12.76 -31.36
C ASP A 138 17.59 -13.99 -32.17
N ASN A 139 17.76 -13.79 -33.47
CA ASN A 139 18.25 -14.77 -34.45
C ASN A 139 19.67 -14.36 -34.87
N ARG A 140 20.68 -14.93 -34.20
CA ARG A 140 22.09 -14.48 -34.17
C ARG A 140 22.89 -14.52 -35.50
N SER A 141 22.27 -14.51 -36.67
CA SER A 141 22.95 -14.73 -37.95
C SER A 141 22.61 -13.69 -39.02
N VAL A 142 22.71 -12.39 -38.71
CA VAL A 142 22.09 -11.25 -39.41
C VAL A 142 20.68 -11.06 -38.86
N TYR A 143 20.31 -9.86 -38.41
CA TYR A 143 18.98 -9.57 -37.84
C TYR A 143 17.90 -9.80 -38.91
N LEU A 144 17.51 -11.06 -39.12
CA LEU A 144 16.46 -11.48 -40.04
C LEU A 144 15.11 -10.94 -39.54
N GLU A 145 14.99 -10.76 -38.23
CA GLU A 145 13.81 -10.19 -37.58
C GLU A 145 14.20 -9.20 -36.46
N PRO A 146 13.38 -8.17 -36.22
CA PRO A 146 13.57 -7.27 -35.08
C PRO A 146 13.34 -8.01 -33.75
N PRO A 147 14.03 -7.63 -32.66
CA PRO A 147 13.84 -8.25 -31.36
C PRO A 147 12.39 -8.22 -30.87
N LEU A 148 11.92 -9.32 -30.30
CA LEU A 148 10.59 -9.46 -29.73
C LEU A 148 10.62 -9.34 -28.20
N GLU A 149 9.73 -8.52 -27.64
CA GLU A 149 9.46 -8.50 -26.20
C GLU A 149 8.46 -9.60 -25.79
N LEU A 150 8.91 -10.61 -25.07
CA LEU A 150 8.09 -11.64 -24.42
C LEU A 150 7.81 -11.23 -22.98
N ARG A 151 6.55 -11.23 -22.55
CA ARG A 151 6.16 -10.99 -21.16
C ARG A 151 5.59 -12.26 -20.56
N VAL A 152 6.23 -12.79 -19.52
CA VAL A 152 5.70 -13.91 -18.72
C VAL A 152 5.20 -13.32 -17.41
N ARG A 153 3.88 -13.40 -17.17
CA ARG A 153 3.26 -12.97 -15.91
C ARG A 153 3.36 -14.09 -14.88
N VAL A 154 3.78 -13.73 -13.68
CA VAL A 154 3.71 -14.61 -12.51
C VAL A 154 2.36 -14.41 -11.82
N LEU A 155 1.64 -15.51 -11.56
CA LEU A 155 0.38 -15.50 -10.83
C LEU A 155 0.66 -15.58 -9.34
N ASP A 156 -0.03 -14.69 -8.63
CA ASP A 156 0.01 -14.50 -7.20
C ASP A 156 -0.55 -15.69 -6.40
N ILE A 157 0.07 -16.00 -5.27
CA ILE A 157 -0.49 -16.79 -4.16
C ILE A 157 -0.48 -15.93 -2.90
N ASN A 158 -1.32 -16.28 -1.94
CA ASN A 158 -1.40 -15.53 -0.69
C ASN A 158 -0.39 -16.07 0.33
N ASP A 159 0.90 -15.76 0.16
CA ASP A 159 1.97 -16.26 1.04
C ASP A 159 2.65 -15.18 1.89
N ASN A 160 2.29 -13.90 1.72
CA ASN A 160 2.74 -12.84 2.60
C ASN A 160 1.59 -12.34 3.50
N PRO A 161 1.73 -12.36 4.83
CA PRO A 161 0.73 -11.74 5.71
C PRO A 161 0.82 -10.21 5.66
N PRO A 162 -0.28 -9.49 6.00
CA PRO A 162 -0.21 -8.06 6.26
C PRO A 162 0.77 -7.75 7.39
N VAL A 163 1.59 -6.71 7.21
CA VAL A 163 2.60 -6.26 8.18
C VAL A 163 2.30 -4.83 8.61
N PHE A 164 2.14 -4.61 9.91
CA PHE A 164 1.98 -3.26 10.47
C PHE A 164 3.27 -2.45 10.39
N ALA A 165 3.14 -1.14 10.18
CA ALA A 165 4.28 -0.23 10.15
C ALA A 165 4.97 -0.09 11.53
N GLN A 166 4.24 -0.38 12.62
CA GLN A 166 4.72 -0.32 14.00
C GLN A 166 4.11 -1.49 14.79
N THR A 167 4.83 -1.98 15.81
CA THR A 167 4.30 -3.00 16.73
C THR A 167 3.34 -2.42 17.76
N VAL A 168 3.55 -1.15 18.13
CA VAL A 168 2.71 -0.39 19.05
C VAL A 168 2.39 0.98 18.45
N PHE A 169 1.11 1.32 18.37
CA PHE A 169 0.64 2.66 18.01
C PHE A 169 0.20 3.41 19.27
N THR A 170 0.45 4.71 19.33
CA THR A 170 0.03 5.54 20.46
C THR A 170 -0.78 6.73 19.96
N GLY A 171 -1.95 6.94 20.55
CA GLY A 171 -2.82 8.09 20.28
C GLY A 171 -3.36 8.70 21.57
N SER A 172 -4.00 9.84 21.45
CA SER A 172 -4.66 10.51 22.56
C SER A 172 -5.95 11.19 22.11
N VAL A 173 -6.90 11.31 23.03
CA VAL A 173 -8.21 11.92 22.78
C VAL A 173 -8.70 12.59 24.06
N GLU A 174 -9.27 13.79 23.97
CA GLU A 174 -9.86 14.49 25.12
C GLU A 174 -11.14 13.79 25.56
N GLU A 175 -11.41 13.74 26.87
CA GLU A 175 -12.60 13.03 27.35
C GLU A 175 -13.92 13.69 26.93
N SER A 176 -13.90 15.02 26.77
CA SER A 176 -15.04 15.79 26.27
C SER A 176 -15.26 15.68 24.74
N SER A 177 -14.45 14.86 24.05
CA SER A 177 -14.56 14.67 22.60
C SER A 177 -15.91 14.06 22.21
N MET A 178 -16.47 14.58 21.12
CA MET A 178 -17.71 14.02 20.55
C MET A 178 -17.47 12.65 19.90
N ASP A 179 -18.55 11.87 19.81
CA ASP A 179 -18.58 10.64 19.03
C ASP A 179 -18.03 10.86 17.61
N ASN A 180 -17.39 9.82 17.07
CA ASN A 180 -16.75 9.80 15.75
C ASN A 180 -15.52 10.71 15.60
N THR A 181 -14.98 11.28 16.69
CA THR A 181 -13.69 11.97 16.68
C THR A 181 -12.57 11.02 16.27
N LEU A 182 -11.71 11.44 15.33
CA LEU A 182 -10.55 10.67 14.89
C LEU A 182 -9.48 10.66 15.99
N VAL A 183 -9.09 9.48 16.46
CA VAL A 183 -8.07 9.30 17.51
C VAL A 183 -6.68 9.11 16.89
N MET A 184 -6.56 8.16 15.96
CA MET A 184 -5.31 7.88 15.25
C MET A 184 -5.57 7.07 13.98
N LYS A 185 -4.51 6.88 13.18
CA LYS A 185 -4.54 6.05 11.98
C LYS A 185 -3.48 4.96 12.05
N ILE A 186 -3.93 3.71 11.90
CA ILE A 186 -3.09 2.52 11.90
C ILE A 186 -2.77 2.16 10.45
N ILE A 187 -1.52 1.77 10.21
CA ILE A 187 -1.01 1.51 8.87
C ILE A 187 -0.42 0.09 8.83
N ALA A 188 -0.84 -0.67 7.84
CA ALA A 188 -0.27 -1.96 7.47
C ALA A 188 -0.11 -2.06 5.95
N THR A 189 0.82 -2.91 5.51
CA THR A 189 1.13 -3.18 4.11
C THR A 189 1.17 -4.67 3.86
N ASP A 190 0.80 -5.08 2.65
CA ASP A 190 0.85 -6.46 2.20
C ASP A 190 1.70 -6.52 0.92
N ALA A 191 2.54 -7.55 0.79
CA ALA A 191 3.48 -7.69 -0.33
C ALA A 191 2.85 -8.39 -1.56
N ASP A 192 1.70 -9.05 -1.35
CA ASP A 192 0.96 -9.76 -2.39
C ASP A 192 0.40 -8.79 -3.47
N GLU A 193 -0.28 -9.30 -4.50
CA GLU A 193 -0.52 -8.52 -5.72
C GLU A 193 -1.36 -7.26 -5.47
N PRO A 194 -0.87 -6.05 -5.81
CA PRO A 194 -1.60 -4.83 -5.51
C PRO A 194 -2.92 -4.78 -6.27
N ASN A 195 -3.98 -4.35 -5.57
CA ASN A 195 -5.36 -4.35 -6.06
C ASN A 195 -5.93 -5.77 -6.30
N HIS A 196 -5.28 -6.81 -5.79
CA HIS A 196 -5.80 -8.16 -5.73
C HIS A 196 -6.44 -8.43 -4.35
N LEU A 197 -7.17 -9.54 -4.24
CA LEU A 197 -7.77 -9.93 -2.95
C LEU A 197 -6.69 -10.26 -1.93
N ASN A 198 -5.58 -10.87 -2.36
CA ASN A 198 -4.48 -11.26 -1.47
C ASN A 198 -3.83 -10.04 -0.81
N SER A 199 -3.70 -8.90 -1.48
CA SER A 199 -3.20 -7.68 -0.83
C SER A 199 -4.29 -6.83 -0.14
N LYS A 200 -5.55 -7.27 -0.11
CA LYS A 200 -6.68 -6.45 0.35
C LYS A 200 -6.84 -6.57 1.87
N ILE A 201 -6.20 -5.64 2.58
CA ILE A 201 -6.21 -5.59 4.04
C ILE A 201 -7.56 -5.11 4.59
N ALA A 202 -8.04 -5.81 5.62
CA ALA A 202 -9.16 -5.45 6.46
C ALA A 202 -8.70 -5.33 7.92
N PHE A 203 -8.96 -4.19 8.54
CA PHE A 203 -8.67 -3.94 9.95
C PHE A 203 -9.87 -4.22 10.84
N LYS A 204 -9.60 -4.69 12.06
CA LYS A 204 -10.59 -4.94 13.09
C LYS A 204 -9.99 -4.79 14.49
N ILE A 205 -10.75 -4.25 15.43
CA ILE A 205 -10.42 -4.30 16.86
C ILE A 205 -10.74 -5.71 17.36
N GLU A 206 -9.72 -6.45 17.81
CA GLU A 206 -9.84 -7.80 18.33
C GLU A 206 -10.22 -7.78 19.82
N SER A 207 -9.62 -6.87 20.59
CA SER A 207 -9.95 -6.65 22.00
C SER A 207 -9.65 -5.23 22.46
N GLN A 208 -10.25 -4.85 23.58
CA GLN A 208 -10.06 -3.59 24.29
C GLN A 208 -9.88 -3.89 25.78
N GLU A 209 -8.90 -3.24 26.40
CA GLU A 209 -8.69 -3.17 27.84
C GLU A 209 -8.69 -1.68 28.25
N PRO A 210 -9.45 -1.24 29.27
CA PRO A 210 -10.39 -2.00 30.08
C PRO A 210 -11.52 -2.65 29.28
N SER A 211 -11.89 -3.88 29.68
CA SER A 211 -13.05 -4.58 29.11
C SER A 211 -14.35 -3.85 29.45
N GLY A 212 -15.28 -3.75 28.51
CA GLY A 212 -16.51 -3.01 28.70
C GLY A 212 -17.26 -2.77 27.39
N PRO A 213 -18.11 -1.73 27.31
CA PRO A 213 -18.66 -1.33 26.03
C PRO A 213 -17.53 -0.93 25.06
N PRO A 214 -17.72 -1.11 23.74
CA PRO A 214 -16.74 -0.69 22.76
C PRO A 214 -16.63 0.83 22.78
N MET A 215 -15.47 1.35 23.21
CA MET A 215 -15.24 2.80 23.27
C MET A 215 -14.72 3.33 21.94
N PHE A 216 -14.15 2.46 21.11
CA PHE A 216 -13.58 2.83 19.82
C PHE A 216 -14.14 1.95 18.70
N ILE A 217 -14.24 2.54 17.52
CA ILE A 217 -14.54 1.86 16.26
C ILE A 217 -13.41 2.08 15.27
N MET A 218 -13.27 1.18 14.33
CA MET A 218 -12.22 1.23 13.33
C MET A 218 -12.79 1.12 11.93
N ASN A 219 -12.32 1.98 11.04
CA ASN A 219 -12.61 1.85 9.63
C ASN A 219 -11.86 0.63 9.06
N LYS A 220 -12.63 -0.32 8.52
CA LYS A 220 -12.14 -1.58 7.96
C LYS A 220 -11.03 -1.40 6.93
N TYR A 221 -11.06 -0.34 6.12
CA TYR A 221 -10.16 -0.19 4.96
C TYR A 221 -9.13 0.92 5.14
N THR A 222 -9.44 1.97 5.90
CA THR A 222 -8.51 3.10 6.08
C THR A 222 -7.60 2.94 7.30
N GLY A 223 -7.95 2.04 8.24
CA GLY A 223 -7.24 1.87 9.51
C GLY A 223 -7.43 3.04 10.47
N GLU A 224 -8.38 3.95 10.20
CA GLU A 224 -8.71 5.07 11.07
C GLU A 224 -9.49 4.58 12.29
N LEU A 225 -8.98 4.90 13.48
CA LEU A 225 -9.60 4.61 14.77
C LEU A 225 -10.36 5.86 15.22
N HIS A 226 -11.66 5.70 15.48
CA HIS A 226 -12.53 6.77 15.92
C HIS A 226 -13.13 6.45 17.29
N LEU A 227 -13.46 7.50 18.03
CA LEU A 227 -14.23 7.41 19.25
C LEU A 227 -15.67 6.98 18.93
N ALA A 228 -16.24 6.11 19.76
CA ALA A 228 -17.58 5.55 19.57
C ALA A 228 -18.52 5.79 20.74
N ASN A 229 -17.99 6.26 21.87
CA ASN A 229 -18.75 6.48 23.10
C ASN A 229 -18.07 7.58 23.93
N TYR A 230 -18.78 8.12 24.91
CA TYR A 230 -18.28 9.14 25.82
C TYR A 230 -17.17 8.59 26.71
N LEU A 231 -16.09 9.33 26.81
CA LEU A 231 -14.98 9.03 27.71
C LEU A 231 -15.18 9.74 29.04
N ASP A 232 -14.61 9.14 30.07
CA ASP A 232 -14.51 9.66 31.43
C ASP A 232 -13.13 9.21 31.91
N ARG A 233 -12.22 10.17 32.06
CA ARG A 233 -10.82 9.93 32.43
C ARG A 233 -10.71 9.52 33.89
N GLU A 234 -11.55 10.07 34.77
CA GLU A 234 -11.66 9.70 36.18
C GLU A 234 -12.02 8.22 36.32
N GLN A 235 -12.83 7.69 35.41
CA GLN A 235 -13.11 6.26 35.32
C GLN A 235 -11.93 5.49 34.70
N HIS A 236 -11.48 5.88 33.51
CA HIS A 236 -10.43 5.20 32.75
C HIS A 236 -9.53 6.17 31.98
N SER A 237 -8.33 6.45 32.51
CA SER A 237 -7.36 7.37 31.91
C SER A 237 -6.66 6.85 30.64
N SER A 238 -6.79 5.56 30.33
CA SER A 238 -6.20 4.97 29.13
C SER A 238 -6.89 3.68 28.69
N TYR A 239 -6.74 3.39 27.41
CA TYR A 239 -7.21 2.14 26.78
C TYR A 239 -6.08 1.50 25.98
N THR A 240 -5.98 0.17 26.06
CA THR A 240 -5.12 -0.65 25.23
C THR A 240 -5.99 -1.50 24.31
N LEU A 241 -5.84 -1.32 23.01
CA LEU A 241 -6.53 -2.10 21.97
C LEU A 241 -5.56 -3.09 21.34
N VAL A 242 -6.05 -4.29 21.05
CA VAL A 242 -5.38 -5.21 20.13
C VAL A 242 -6.08 -5.13 18.79
N VAL A 243 -5.33 -4.79 17.75
CA VAL A 243 -5.85 -4.58 16.41
C VAL A 243 -5.34 -5.68 15.50
N LYS A 244 -6.24 -6.25 14.72
CA LYS A 244 -5.98 -7.27 13.73
C LYS A 244 -6.03 -6.69 12.32
N ALA A 245 -4.99 -6.94 11.54
CA ALA A 245 -5.00 -6.74 10.09
C ALA A 245 -5.05 -8.12 9.43
N SER A 246 -5.99 -8.31 8.51
CA SER A 246 -6.17 -9.55 7.77
C SER A 246 -6.23 -9.26 6.29
N ASP A 247 -5.52 -10.05 5.50
CA ASP A 247 -5.65 -10.00 4.05
C ASP A 247 -7.01 -10.55 3.58
N ARG A 248 -7.21 -10.62 2.27
CA ARG A 248 -8.39 -11.22 1.63
C ARG A 248 -9.72 -10.68 2.16
N ASP A 249 -9.75 -9.38 2.44
CA ASP A 249 -10.90 -8.66 2.95
C ASP A 249 -11.39 -9.15 4.33
N GLY A 250 -10.51 -9.80 5.09
CA GLY A 250 -10.82 -10.42 6.39
C GLY A 250 -11.53 -11.77 6.28
N ALA A 251 -11.37 -12.46 5.16
CA ALA A 251 -11.91 -13.80 4.98
C ALA A 251 -11.24 -14.82 5.93
N ALA A 252 -11.95 -15.92 6.21
CA ALA A 252 -11.47 -16.95 7.14
C ALA A 252 -10.24 -17.73 6.63
N ASP A 253 -10.02 -17.75 5.31
CA ASP A 253 -8.86 -18.32 4.64
C ASP A 253 -7.75 -17.29 4.37
N GLY A 254 -7.88 -16.08 4.94
CA GLY A 254 -6.86 -15.06 4.92
C GLY A 254 -5.81 -15.22 6.03
N ILE A 255 -4.63 -14.65 5.81
CA ILE A 255 -3.56 -14.57 6.81
C ILE A 255 -3.68 -13.23 7.53
N SER A 256 -3.29 -13.22 8.80
CA SER A 256 -3.46 -12.04 9.65
C SER A 256 -2.30 -11.83 10.61
N SER A 257 -2.15 -10.59 11.04
CA SER A 257 -1.22 -10.14 12.06
C SER A 257 -1.93 -9.27 13.10
N LEU A 258 -1.26 -9.06 14.24
CA LEU A 258 -1.77 -8.27 15.36
C LEU A 258 -0.79 -7.14 15.71
N CYS A 259 -1.32 -6.00 16.15
CA CYS A 259 -0.56 -4.94 16.79
C CYS A 259 -1.29 -4.42 18.04
N SER A 260 -0.56 -3.71 18.90
CA SER A 260 -1.11 -3.05 20.08
C SER A 260 -1.30 -1.56 19.81
N CYS A 261 -2.38 -0.98 20.32
CA CYS A 261 -2.68 0.45 20.20
C CYS A 261 -3.02 1.01 21.58
N ASN A 262 -2.24 1.97 22.07
CA ASN A 262 -2.46 2.62 23.36
C ASN A 262 -3.09 3.99 23.14
N VAL A 263 -4.25 4.22 23.76
CA VAL A 263 -4.98 5.49 23.72
C VAL A 263 -4.90 6.12 25.11
N LYS A 264 -4.31 7.32 25.21
CA LYS A 264 -4.37 8.14 26.42
C LYS A 264 -5.62 9.03 26.37
N VAL A 265 -6.42 9.03 27.43
CA VAL A 265 -7.50 10.01 27.61
C VAL A 265 -6.91 11.28 28.21
N ILE A 266 -7.17 12.43 27.59
CA ILE A 266 -6.70 13.74 28.04
C ILE A 266 -7.79 14.34 28.93
N ASP A 267 -7.36 14.78 30.11
CA ASP A 267 -8.14 15.41 31.16
C ASP A 267 -8.73 16.77 30.75
N VAL A 268 -9.95 17.03 31.17
CA VAL A 268 -10.72 18.25 31.03
C VAL A 268 -11.28 18.59 32.41
N ASN A 269 -11.24 19.87 32.79
CA ASN A 269 -11.83 20.29 34.07
C ASN A 269 -13.37 20.20 34.02
N ASP A 270 -13.91 19.06 34.41
CA ASP A 270 -15.34 18.81 34.51
C ASP A 270 -15.79 18.39 35.92
N ASN A 271 -14.85 18.22 36.86
CA ASN A 271 -15.12 18.06 38.27
C ASN A 271 -14.87 19.36 39.04
N PHE A 272 -15.83 19.73 39.89
CA PHE A 272 -15.66 20.91 40.76
C PHE A 272 -14.96 20.55 42.06
N PRO A 273 -13.99 21.36 42.54
CA PRO A 273 -13.32 21.09 43.81
C PRO A 273 -14.31 21.23 44.97
N THR A 274 -14.27 20.27 45.88
CA THR A 274 -15.10 20.25 47.09
C THR A 274 -14.26 20.32 48.36
N LEU A 275 -14.79 20.93 49.41
CA LEU A 275 -14.10 20.97 50.70
C LEU A 275 -14.43 19.72 51.52
N ASN A 276 -13.41 19.12 52.14
CA ASN A 276 -13.60 17.95 53.00
C ASN A 276 -14.47 18.28 54.24
N PHE A 277 -14.36 19.50 54.77
CA PHE A 277 -15.14 19.98 55.90
C PHE A 277 -15.83 21.31 55.60
N HIS A 278 -17.00 21.51 56.21
CA HIS A 278 -17.81 22.72 56.07
C HIS A 278 -17.53 23.76 57.18
N ILE A 279 -16.89 23.34 58.28
CA ILE A 279 -16.63 24.18 59.45
C ILE A 279 -15.18 23.97 59.86
N TYR A 280 -14.45 25.07 60.02
CA TYR A 280 -13.08 25.10 60.51
C TYR A 280 -13.03 25.93 61.80
N ILE A 281 -12.34 25.42 62.83
CA ILE A 281 -12.23 26.07 64.14
C ILE A 281 -10.77 26.43 64.38
N ILE A 282 -10.51 27.67 64.76
CA ILE A 282 -9.17 28.20 65.05
C ILE A 282 -9.13 28.64 66.51
N SER A 283 -8.08 28.27 67.23
CA SER A 283 -7.86 28.73 68.60
C SER A 283 -7.36 30.18 68.62
N GLU A 284 -7.90 30.97 69.54
CA GLU A 284 -7.37 32.30 69.81
C GLU A 284 -5.91 32.24 70.28
N ASN A 285 -5.16 33.31 70.02
CA ASN A 285 -3.76 33.46 70.42
C ASN A 285 -2.81 32.36 69.89
N SER A 286 -3.15 31.76 68.75
CA SER A 286 -2.22 30.85 68.05
C SER A 286 -0.90 31.56 67.74
N LEU A 287 0.21 30.93 68.16
CA LEU A 287 1.58 31.40 67.91
C LEU A 287 2.08 31.03 66.51
N SER A 288 1.37 30.15 65.80
CA SER A 288 1.72 29.73 64.45
C SER A 288 1.26 30.76 63.43
N SER A 289 2.12 31.08 62.46
CA SER A 289 1.74 31.87 61.28
C SER A 289 0.77 31.11 60.37
N GLU A 290 0.88 29.79 60.36
CA GLU A 290 -0.05 28.86 59.70
C GLU A 290 -1.16 28.47 60.67
N LEU A 291 -2.37 28.95 60.39
CA LEU A 291 -3.53 28.78 61.28
C LEU A 291 -4.24 27.46 61.03
N LEU A 292 -4.44 27.09 59.77
CA LEU A 292 -5.06 25.82 59.39
C LEU A 292 -4.72 25.40 57.95
N ARG A 293 -4.97 24.14 57.65
CA ARG A 293 -4.90 23.56 56.30
C ARG A 293 -6.29 23.11 55.86
N ILE A 294 -6.78 23.67 54.76
CA ILE A 294 -8.09 23.38 54.15
C ILE A 294 -7.86 22.36 53.05
N GLN A 295 -8.42 21.15 53.16
CA GLN A 295 -8.33 20.16 52.08
C GLN A 295 -9.39 20.43 51.02
N ALA A 296 -8.95 20.70 49.77
CA ALA A 296 -9.79 20.57 48.60
C ALA A 296 -9.65 19.16 48.02
N LEU A 297 -10.77 18.59 47.59
CA LEU A 297 -10.88 17.31 46.89
C LEU A 297 -11.40 17.59 45.50
N ASP A 298 -10.63 17.19 44.50
CA ASP A 298 -10.95 17.32 43.08
C ASP A 298 -10.62 15.99 42.39
N ALA A 299 -11.47 15.55 41.46
CA ALA A 299 -11.34 14.25 40.81
C ALA A 299 -10.50 14.31 39.52
N ASP A 300 -10.34 15.49 38.92
CA ASP A 300 -9.52 15.73 37.74
C ASP A 300 -8.06 15.27 37.93
N GLU A 301 -7.28 15.20 36.85
CA GLU A 301 -5.90 14.68 36.86
C GLU A 301 -5.02 15.40 37.90
N GLU A 302 -4.57 14.67 38.92
CA GLU A 302 -3.74 15.22 40.01
C GLU A 302 -2.48 15.92 39.46
N PHE A 303 -2.07 16.99 40.15
CA PHE A 303 -0.92 17.83 39.78
C PHE A 303 -1.06 18.60 38.45
N THR A 304 -2.27 18.69 37.90
CA THR A 304 -2.60 19.60 36.79
C THR A 304 -3.32 20.86 37.29
N ASP A 305 -3.49 21.84 36.40
CA ASP A 305 -4.28 23.04 36.70
C ASP A 305 -5.78 22.74 36.80
N ASN A 306 -6.26 21.62 36.25
CA ASN A 306 -7.66 21.20 36.36
C ASN A 306 -7.98 20.78 37.81
N TRP A 307 -7.05 20.07 38.45
CA TRP A 307 -7.14 19.63 39.84
C TRP A 307 -6.74 20.68 40.89
N LEU A 308 -5.86 21.63 40.54
CA LEU A 308 -5.26 22.54 41.51
C LEU A 308 -6.26 23.60 42.01
N ALA A 309 -6.59 23.53 43.30
CA ALA A 309 -7.56 24.41 43.92
C ALA A 309 -7.05 25.84 44.11
N GLU A 310 -7.92 26.81 43.85
CA GLU A 310 -7.71 28.22 44.19
C GLU A 310 -8.68 28.64 45.30
N PHE A 311 -8.12 29.11 46.41
CA PHE A 311 -8.92 29.55 47.56
C PHE A 311 -8.99 31.07 47.61
N PHE A 312 -10.19 31.60 47.86
CA PHE A 312 -10.41 33.04 48.01
C PHE A 312 -11.47 33.31 49.08
N PHE A 313 -11.38 34.50 49.70
CA PHE A 313 -12.36 34.97 50.66
C PHE A 313 -13.54 35.60 49.93
N ILE A 314 -14.75 35.12 50.19
CA ILE A 314 -15.98 35.72 49.68
C ILE A 314 -16.35 36.98 50.50
N SER A 315 -16.10 36.94 51.82
CA SER A 315 -16.35 38.05 52.77
C SER A 315 -15.57 37.84 54.07
N GLY A 316 -15.55 38.86 54.96
CA GLY A 316 -15.00 38.75 56.32
C GLY A 316 -13.48 38.95 56.45
N ASN A 317 -12.81 39.36 55.36
CA ASN A 317 -11.38 39.67 55.34
C ASN A 317 -11.13 41.08 54.76
N GLU A 318 -11.99 42.05 55.08
CA GLU A 318 -11.96 43.41 54.53
C GLU A 318 -10.66 44.17 54.89
N ASP A 319 -10.05 43.84 56.03
CA ASP A 319 -8.79 44.42 56.51
C ASP A 319 -7.54 43.69 55.99
N ASN A 320 -7.69 42.66 55.14
CA ASN A 320 -6.62 41.79 54.64
C ASN A 320 -5.74 41.19 55.77
N CYS A 321 -6.36 40.86 56.91
CA CYS A 321 -5.67 40.24 58.05
C CYS A 321 -5.34 38.76 57.80
N PHE A 322 -5.91 38.14 56.77
CA PHE A 322 -5.68 36.74 56.42
C PHE A 322 -5.30 36.56 54.95
N GLU A 323 -4.54 35.52 54.66
CA GLU A 323 -4.16 35.08 53.32
C GLU A 323 -4.32 33.56 53.25
N ILE A 324 -4.73 33.04 52.09
CA ILE A 324 -4.72 31.59 51.81
C ILE A 324 -3.78 31.35 50.65
N VAL A 325 -2.83 30.44 50.84
CA VAL A 325 -1.91 30.01 49.79
C VAL A 325 -2.11 28.53 49.55
N THR A 326 -2.41 28.14 48.31
CA THR A 326 -2.53 26.72 47.94
C THR A 326 -1.15 26.06 47.94
N ASP A 327 -1.03 24.97 48.69
CA ASP A 327 0.08 24.05 48.62
C ASP A 327 -0.09 23.12 47.42
N ARG A 328 0.67 23.38 46.35
CA ARG A 328 0.62 22.63 45.09
C ARG A 328 0.90 21.14 45.22
N ALA A 329 1.59 20.71 46.29
CA ALA A 329 1.91 19.30 46.49
C ALA A 329 0.76 18.50 47.11
N THR A 330 -0.16 19.16 47.82
CA THR A 330 -1.21 18.49 48.62
C THR A 330 -2.62 18.95 48.30
N ASN A 331 -2.76 19.96 47.43
CA ASN A 331 -4.00 20.67 47.14
C ASN A 331 -4.67 21.29 48.37
N GLN A 332 -3.86 21.66 49.38
CA GLN A 332 -4.36 22.23 50.62
C GLN A 332 -4.24 23.75 50.61
N GLY A 333 -5.31 24.44 51.00
CA GLY A 333 -5.29 25.87 51.28
C GLY A 333 -4.67 26.13 52.65
N ILE A 334 -3.47 26.71 52.68
CA ILE A 334 -2.79 27.09 53.93
C ILE A 334 -3.28 28.48 54.35
N LEU A 335 -4.14 28.54 55.36
CA LEU A 335 -4.58 29.82 55.94
C LEU A 335 -3.47 30.39 56.82
N ARG A 336 -3.11 31.65 56.55
CA ARG A 336 -2.09 32.39 57.28
C ARG A 336 -2.66 33.69 57.84
N LYS A 337 -2.09 34.12 58.97
CA LYS A 337 -2.34 35.45 59.52
C LYS A 337 -1.35 36.45 58.92
N CYS A 338 -1.86 37.50 58.30
CA CYS A 338 -1.08 38.63 57.81
C CYS A 338 -0.98 39.73 58.87
N SER A 339 0.01 40.62 58.69
CA SER A 339 0.09 41.85 59.47
C SER A 339 -1.04 42.75 58.99
N CYS A 340 -2.12 42.90 59.76
CA CYS A 340 -3.22 43.79 59.40
C CYS A 340 -2.66 45.17 59.05
N LEU A 341 -2.96 45.68 57.86
CA LEU A 341 -2.64 47.07 57.53
C LEU A 341 -3.46 47.94 58.50
N PRO A 342 -2.85 48.93 59.19
CA PRO A 342 -3.63 49.85 60.00
C PRO A 342 -4.67 50.51 59.10
N PRO A 343 -5.92 50.70 59.57
CA PRO A 343 -6.94 51.33 58.76
C PRO A 343 -6.41 52.67 58.25
N LEU A 344 -6.48 52.88 56.93
CA LEU A 344 -6.26 54.19 56.33
C LEU A 344 -7.20 55.16 57.05
N CYS A 345 -6.64 55.98 57.93
CA CYS A 345 -7.37 57.08 58.55
C CYS A 345 -7.82 58.00 57.42
N CYS A 346 -9.08 57.89 57.02
CA CYS A 346 -9.75 58.92 56.24
C CYS A 346 -9.78 60.19 57.11
N THR A 347 -9.05 61.22 56.68
CA THR A 347 -9.15 62.59 57.18
C THR A 347 -10.44 63.25 56.73
#